data_AF-A0A1V6C116-F1
#
_entry.id   AF-A0A1V6C116-F1
#
_cell.length_a   1.000
_cell.length_b   1.000
_cell.length_c   1.000
_cell.angle_alpha   90.00
_cell.angle_beta   90.00
_cell.angle_gamma   90.00
#
_symmetry.space_group_name_H-M   'P 1'
#
loop_
_entity.id
_entity.type
_entity.pdbx_description
1 polymer ?
#
loop_
_entity_poly.entity_id
_entity_poly.type
_entity_poly.pdbx_seq_one_letter_code
_entity_poly.pdbx_strand_id
1 'polypeptide(L)'
;MIPESCFKDNKEAGHAIYKYTDTLAMGNKLWLRPYNRYMPEATEWWLIPDKEWPAYHNGKLFIWRTPPYSSSPGLLYAGYYVEHGLDKEVGNLPSVNKKLVMTERWYWHEFLKQSKSGAVDDMARSVSMNSGFPVTIFLKAYEFNRIHEPDKESGIPFDSLEFRLDPNKEGLHAALRGSKILKQVNASRDVAEMANILDDKKEFSFFWIDVMIGVLLHYKGTNQDSEWGAEEIWHKALKPWLPFVR
;
A
#
# COMPACT_ATOMS: atom_id res chain seq x y z
N MET A 1 -9.87 -18.23 -4.88
CA MET A 1 -9.38 -18.77 -3.59
C MET A 1 -8.34 -17.79 -3.07
N ILE A 2 -8.34 -17.47 -1.77
CA ILE A 2 -7.37 -16.59 -1.11
C ILE A 2 -6.51 -17.50 -0.23
N PRO A 3 -5.17 -17.46 -0.30
CA PRO A 3 -4.31 -18.36 0.46
C PRO A 3 -4.38 -18.06 1.97
N GLU A 4 -4.05 -19.04 2.79
CA GLU A 4 -3.88 -18.85 4.24
C GLU A 4 -2.43 -18.53 4.59
N SER A 5 -2.20 -17.75 5.65
CA SER A 5 -0.89 -17.50 6.23
C SER A 5 -0.74 -18.23 7.55
N CYS A 6 0.49 -18.52 7.97
CA CYS A 6 0.76 -19.16 9.27
C CYS A 6 0.71 -18.20 10.47
N PHE A 7 0.28 -16.94 10.27
CA PHE A 7 0.32 -15.87 11.27
C PHE A 7 -1.06 -15.51 11.81
N LYS A 8 -1.16 -15.14 13.09
CA LYS A 8 -2.44 -14.73 13.70
C LYS A 8 -2.75 -13.24 13.58
N ASP A 9 -1.71 -12.41 13.43
CA ASP A 9 -1.80 -10.95 13.44
C ASP A 9 -0.63 -10.29 12.66
N ASN A 10 -0.68 -8.95 12.53
CA ASN A 10 0.29 -8.19 11.76
C ASN A 10 1.68 -8.19 12.38
N LYS A 11 1.75 -8.19 13.72
CA LYS A 11 3.01 -8.16 14.46
C LYS A 11 3.78 -9.44 14.24
N GLU A 12 3.11 -10.59 14.36
CA GLU A 12 3.71 -11.89 14.11
C GLU A 12 4.23 -12.00 12.67
N ALA A 13 3.40 -11.63 11.68
CA ALA A 13 3.80 -11.62 10.28
C ALA A 13 5.00 -10.69 10.02
N GLY A 14 4.93 -9.44 10.49
CA GLY A 14 5.97 -8.42 10.31
C GLY A 14 7.30 -8.84 10.89
N HIS A 15 7.34 -9.34 12.12
CA HIS A 15 8.57 -9.81 12.74
C HIS A 15 9.14 -11.06 12.08
N ALA A 16 8.29 -12.01 11.68
CA ALA A 16 8.74 -13.23 11.02
C ALA A 16 9.35 -12.93 9.65
N ILE A 17 8.70 -12.09 8.84
CA ILE A 17 9.20 -11.63 7.55
C ILE A 17 10.50 -10.84 7.73
N TYR A 18 10.55 -9.90 8.67
CA TYR A 18 11.76 -9.13 8.94
C TYR A 18 12.94 -10.03 9.34
N LYS A 19 12.71 -10.99 10.24
CA LYS A 19 13.73 -11.98 10.62
C LYS A 19 14.19 -12.83 9.43
N TYR A 20 13.27 -13.22 8.55
CA TYR A 20 13.62 -13.92 7.31
C TYR A 20 14.48 -13.03 6.40
N THR A 21 14.16 -11.74 6.25
CA THR A 21 15.00 -10.84 5.44
C THR A 21 16.40 -10.63 5.99
N ASP A 22 16.59 -10.71 7.31
CA ASP A 22 17.92 -10.65 7.95
C ASP A 22 18.79 -11.89 7.65
N THR A 23 18.19 -13.03 7.26
CA THR A 23 18.95 -14.22 6.82
C THR A 23 19.37 -14.14 5.36
N LEU A 24 18.71 -13.27 4.58
CA LEU A 24 19.06 -13.02 3.20
C LEU A 24 20.23 -12.02 3.19
N ALA A 25 21.32 -12.36 2.50
CA ALA A 25 22.44 -11.44 2.27
C ALA A 25 22.03 -10.32 1.29
N MET A 26 21.04 -9.52 1.65
CA MET A 26 20.52 -8.44 0.83
C MET A 26 21.54 -7.30 0.80
N GLY A 27 21.74 -6.72 -0.40
CA GLY A 27 22.64 -5.58 -0.57
C GLY A 27 22.18 -4.33 0.19
N ASN A 28 20.88 -4.22 0.50
CA ASN A 28 20.29 -3.10 1.24
C ASN A 28 19.50 -3.62 2.45
N LYS A 29 19.74 -3.00 3.62
CA LYS A 29 19.04 -3.32 4.86
C LYS A 29 17.69 -2.60 4.91
N LEU A 30 16.62 -3.35 5.22
CA LEU A 30 15.32 -2.78 5.53
C LEU A 30 15.17 -2.58 7.05
N TRP A 31 14.27 -1.70 7.46
CA TRP A 31 13.92 -1.44 8.85
C TRP A 31 12.43 -1.70 9.08
N LEU A 32 12.11 -2.58 10.02
CA LEU A 32 10.73 -2.86 10.40
C LEU A 32 10.20 -1.78 11.37
N ARG A 33 9.04 -1.20 11.05
CA ARG A 33 8.38 -0.16 11.85
C ARG A 33 6.86 -0.35 11.90
N PRO A 34 6.23 -0.31 13.09
CA PRO A 34 4.78 -0.19 13.19
C PRO A 34 4.35 1.26 12.95
N TYR A 35 3.19 1.46 12.32
CA TYR A 35 2.56 2.78 12.22
C TYR A 35 2.09 3.30 13.59
N ASN A 36 1.55 2.41 14.44
CA ASN A 36 1.17 2.70 15.81
C ASN A 36 1.83 1.72 16.79
N ARG A 37 2.87 2.18 17.51
CA ARG A 37 3.62 1.34 18.45
C ARG A 37 2.83 0.92 19.69
N TYR A 38 1.72 1.58 19.98
CA TYR A 38 0.85 1.29 21.12
C TYR A 38 -0.21 0.23 20.78
N MET A 39 -0.41 -0.07 19.49
CA MET A 39 -1.30 -1.15 19.01
C MET A 39 -0.61 -2.04 17.95
N PRO A 40 0.56 -2.62 18.24
CA PRO A 40 1.40 -3.29 17.24
C PRO A 40 0.70 -4.49 16.58
N GLU A 41 -0.26 -5.14 17.24
CA GLU A 41 -0.95 -6.32 16.72
C GLU A 41 -2.00 -5.97 15.65
N ALA A 42 -2.56 -4.75 15.72
CA ALA A 42 -3.65 -4.30 14.85
C ALA A 42 -3.21 -3.26 13.80
N THR A 43 -2.09 -2.57 14.05
CA THR A 43 -1.59 -1.52 13.17
C THR A 43 -0.93 -2.06 11.91
N GLU A 44 -0.72 -1.17 10.95
CA GLU A 44 0.11 -1.44 9.77
C GLU A 44 1.59 -1.49 10.15
N TRP A 45 2.32 -2.38 9.50
CA TRP A 45 3.78 -2.50 9.61
C TRP A 45 4.43 -2.20 8.28
N TRP A 46 5.55 -1.48 8.34
CA TRP A 46 6.36 -1.13 7.19
C TRP A 46 7.75 -1.72 7.27
N LEU A 47 8.28 -2.12 6.13
CA LEU A 47 9.72 -2.34 5.90
C LEU A 47 10.21 -1.21 5.01
N ILE A 48 11.08 -0.36 5.55
CA ILE A 48 11.56 0.87 4.91
C ILE A 48 13.08 0.83 4.70
N PRO A 49 13.64 1.50 3.66
CA PRO A 49 15.07 1.39 3.32
C PRO A 49 15.99 2.19 4.25
N ASP A 50 15.45 3.11 5.06
CA ASP A 50 16.21 3.90 6.03
C ASP A 50 15.46 4.06 7.36
N LYS A 51 16.01 4.87 8.27
CA LYS A 51 15.42 5.14 9.59
C LYS A 51 14.69 6.48 9.67
N GLU A 52 14.67 7.26 8.60
CA GLU A 52 14.08 8.59 8.61
C GLU A 52 12.57 8.49 8.79
N TRP A 53 12.01 9.45 9.54
CA TRP A 53 10.59 9.48 9.89
C TRP A 53 10.04 10.90 9.86
N PRO A 54 8.86 11.13 9.26
CA PRO A 54 8.07 10.17 8.48
C PRO A 54 8.75 9.76 7.16
N ALA A 55 8.50 8.54 6.69
CA ALA A 55 9.21 7.94 5.55
C ALA A 55 8.56 8.26 4.18
N TYR A 56 8.08 9.49 3.96
CA TYR A 56 7.35 9.90 2.74
C TYR A 56 8.24 9.95 1.47
N HIS A 57 9.55 10.07 1.66
CA HIS A 57 10.54 10.04 0.59
C HIS A 57 10.81 8.63 0.05
N ASN A 58 10.26 7.59 0.69
CA ASN A 58 10.44 6.20 0.30
C ASN A 58 9.13 5.54 -0.14
N GLY A 59 9.22 4.70 -1.18
CA GLY A 59 8.30 3.58 -1.35
C GLY A 59 8.54 2.56 -0.24
N LYS A 60 7.48 1.89 0.23
CA LYS A 60 7.54 1.00 1.40
C LYS A 60 7.01 -0.37 1.04
N LEU A 61 7.51 -1.40 1.70
CA LEU A 61 6.76 -2.66 1.79
C LEU A 61 5.88 -2.60 3.03
N PHE A 62 4.69 -3.17 2.96
CA PHE A 62 3.74 -3.12 4.06
C PHE A 62 3.12 -4.46 4.38
N ILE A 63 2.62 -4.57 5.61
CA ILE A 63 1.81 -5.66 6.15
C ILE A 63 0.68 -5.01 6.94
N TRP A 64 -0.55 -5.32 6.62
CA TRP A 64 -1.72 -4.71 7.25
C TRP A 64 -2.88 -5.68 7.36
N ARG A 65 -3.87 -5.33 8.19
CA ARG A 65 -5.15 -6.00 8.24
C ARG A 65 -6.15 -5.16 7.45
N THR A 66 -6.77 -5.72 6.43
CA THR A 66 -7.75 -4.98 5.63
C THR A 66 -8.89 -4.46 6.51
N PRO A 67 -9.33 -3.22 6.30
CA PRO A 67 -10.25 -2.53 7.19
C PRO A 67 -11.70 -2.91 6.88
N PRO A 68 -12.65 -2.59 7.78
CA PRO A 68 -14.09 -2.86 7.59
C PRO A 68 -14.70 -2.24 6.32
N TYR A 69 -14.08 -1.17 5.79
CA TYR A 69 -14.54 -0.46 4.59
C TYR A 69 -13.88 -0.96 3.29
N SER A 70 -13.11 -2.05 3.32
CA SER A 70 -12.61 -2.73 2.12
C SER A 70 -13.62 -3.75 1.58
N SER A 71 -13.41 -4.24 0.35
CA SER A 71 -14.27 -5.30 -0.20
C SER A 71 -14.06 -6.66 0.49
N SER A 72 -12.92 -6.83 1.19
CA SER A 72 -12.51 -8.09 1.81
C SER A 72 -11.91 -7.83 3.20
N PRO A 73 -12.74 -7.45 4.19
CA PRO A 73 -12.27 -7.01 5.51
C PRO A 73 -11.66 -8.14 6.34
N GLY A 74 -10.71 -7.78 7.21
CA GLY A 74 -10.12 -8.69 8.19
C GLY A 74 -9.05 -9.65 7.66
N LEU A 75 -8.64 -9.51 6.40
CA LEU A 75 -7.58 -10.30 5.77
C LEU A 75 -6.20 -9.67 6.01
N LEU A 76 -5.17 -10.49 5.98
CA LEU A 76 -3.79 -10.02 5.90
C LEU A 76 -3.54 -9.47 4.50
N TYR A 77 -2.99 -8.27 4.41
CA TYR A 77 -2.65 -7.60 3.16
C TYR A 77 -1.16 -7.26 3.17
N ALA A 78 -0.43 -7.74 2.17
CA ALA A 78 1.01 -7.56 2.08
C ALA A 78 1.43 -7.14 0.68
N GLY A 79 2.28 -6.11 0.58
CA GLY A 79 2.73 -5.61 -0.71
C GLY A 79 3.52 -4.30 -0.63
N TYR A 80 3.27 -3.43 -1.60
CA TYR A 80 3.90 -2.13 -1.80
C TYR A 80 2.98 -0.96 -1.42
N TYR A 81 3.56 0.09 -0.85
CA TYR A 81 2.85 1.24 -0.29
C TYR A 81 3.54 2.55 -0.65
N VAL A 82 2.74 3.53 -1.09
CA VAL A 82 3.19 4.90 -1.37
C VAL A 82 2.13 5.91 -0.95
N GLU A 83 2.58 7.10 -0.56
CA GLU A 83 1.72 8.20 -0.08
C GLU A 83 1.83 9.41 -1.00
N HIS A 84 0.68 9.95 -1.36
CA HIS A 84 0.51 11.29 -1.89
C HIS A 84 0.26 12.25 -0.73
N GLY A 85 1.09 13.28 -0.62
CA GLY A 85 0.89 14.36 0.35
C GLY A 85 -0.03 15.45 -0.19
N LEU A 86 0.02 16.61 0.46
CA LEU A 86 -0.67 17.81 0.00
C LEU A 86 0.18 18.58 -1.00
N ASP A 87 -0.44 19.21 -1.99
CA ASP A 87 0.33 19.98 -2.96
C ASP A 87 0.83 21.31 -2.40
N LYS A 88 1.89 21.83 -3.03
CA LYS A 88 2.49 23.12 -2.66
C LYS A 88 1.48 24.27 -2.73
N GLU A 89 0.50 24.22 -3.63
CA GLU A 89 -0.56 25.22 -3.77
C GLU A 89 -1.37 25.39 -2.47
N VAL A 90 -1.56 24.31 -1.68
CA VAL A 90 -2.33 24.37 -0.42
C VAL A 90 -1.46 24.70 0.80
N GLY A 91 -0.14 24.66 0.68
CA GLY A 91 0.80 24.86 1.79
C GLY A 91 0.80 26.27 2.42
N ASN A 92 0.17 27.24 1.77
CA ASN A 92 0.02 28.60 2.29
C ASN A 92 -1.27 28.80 3.11
N LEU A 93 -2.16 27.80 3.17
CA LEU A 93 -3.39 27.89 3.94
C LEU A 93 -3.08 27.82 5.46
N PRO A 94 -3.71 28.67 6.30
CA PRO A 94 -3.38 28.77 7.73
C PRO A 94 -3.49 27.47 8.55
N SER A 95 -4.35 26.54 8.13
CA SER A 95 -4.64 25.29 8.83
C SER A 95 -3.86 24.08 8.30
N VAL A 96 -2.99 24.26 7.30
CA VAL A 96 -2.23 23.15 6.69
C VAL A 96 -0.93 22.92 7.43
N ASN A 97 -0.72 21.69 7.90
CA ASN A 97 0.56 21.27 8.44
C ASN A 97 1.59 21.18 7.30
N LYS A 98 2.55 22.10 7.28
CA LYS A 98 3.60 22.19 6.23
C LYS A 98 4.42 20.91 6.06
N LYS A 99 4.49 20.03 7.07
CA LYS A 99 5.17 18.73 6.96
C LYS A 99 4.45 17.74 6.06
N LEU A 100 3.15 17.95 5.82
CA LEU A 100 2.31 17.11 4.96
C LEU A 100 2.31 17.64 3.51
N VAL A 101 2.91 18.80 3.27
CA VAL A 101 3.05 19.36 1.92
C VAL A 101 4.21 18.68 1.22
N MET A 102 3.95 18.13 0.03
CA MET A 102 4.94 17.44 -0.77
C MET A 102 6.09 18.35 -1.15
N THR A 103 7.29 17.78 -1.12
CA THR A 103 8.49 18.40 -1.67
C THR A 103 9.01 17.54 -2.82
N GLU A 104 10.00 18.04 -3.56
CA GLU A 104 10.67 17.29 -4.64
C GLU A 104 11.28 15.96 -4.18
N ARG A 105 11.50 15.78 -2.87
CA ARG A 105 12.07 14.55 -2.29
C ARG A 105 11.03 13.46 -2.03
N TRP A 106 9.74 13.74 -2.21
CA TRP A 106 8.70 12.75 -1.95
C TRP A 106 8.72 11.66 -3.01
N TYR A 107 8.55 10.41 -2.58
CA TYR A 107 8.58 9.27 -3.49
C TYR A 107 7.47 9.32 -4.54
N TRP A 108 6.36 10.01 -4.22
CA TRP A 108 5.20 10.16 -5.08
C TRP A 108 5.56 10.54 -6.52
N HIS A 109 6.51 11.46 -6.72
CA HIS A 109 6.94 11.91 -8.04
C HIS A 109 7.54 10.78 -8.87
N GLU A 110 8.35 9.93 -8.24
CA GLU A 110 8.94 8.76 -8.89
C GLU A 110 7.88 7.66 -9.12
N PHE A 111 6.97 7.47 -8.16
CA PHE A 111 5.84 6.54 -8.31
C PHE A 111 4.99 6.91 -9.54
N LEU A 112 4.65 8.19 -9.73
CA LEU A 112 3.90 8.65 -10.90
C LEU A 112 4.67 8.34 -12.19
N LYS A 113 5.96 8.65 -12.24
CA LYS A 113 6.81 8.38 -13.41
C LYS A 113 6.85 6.89 -13.75
N GLN A 114 7.04 6.02 -12.76
CA GLN A 114 7.12 4.57 -12.95
C GLN A 114 5.77 3.95 -13.29
N SER A 115 4.68 4.48 -12.73
CA SER A 115 3.31 4.08 -13.07
C SER A 115 2.98 4.45 -14.51
N LYS A 116 3.26 5.70 -14.92
CA LYS A 116 3.02 6.18 -16.28
C LYS A 116 3.86 5.46 -17.34
N SER A 117 5.02 4.90 -16.96
CA SER A 117 5.82 4.06 -17.85
C SER A 117 5.36 2.59 -17.90
N GLY A 118 4.33 2.20 -17.14
CA GLY A 118 3.84 0.82 -17.04
C GLY A 118 4.66 -0.10 -16.13
N ALA A 119 5.71 0.40 -15.47
CA ALA A 119 6.60 -0.45 -14.66
C ALA A 119 5.87 -1.01 -13.43
N VAL A 120 4.97 -0.22 -12.83
CA VAL A 120 4.14 -0.66 -11.70
C VAL A 120 3.12 -1.72 -12.15
N ASP A 121 2.51 -1.55 -13.33
CA ASP A 121 1.59 -2.54 -13.91
C ASP A 121 2.27 -3.88 -14.19
N ASP A 122 3.46 -3.85 -14.78
CA ASP A 122 4.25 -5.04 -15.06
C ASP A 122 4.65 -5.76 -13.77
N MET A 123 5.00 -4.99 -12.72
CA MET A 123 5.30 -5.58 -11.42
C MET A 123 4.06 -6.18 -10.76
N ALA A 124 2.92 -5.50 -10.81
CA ALA A 124 1.65 -6.02 -10.28
C ALA A 124 1.26 -7.33 -11.00
N ARG A 125 1.40 -7.39 -12.32
CA ARG A 125 1.20 -8.63 -13.10
C ARG A 125 2.17 -9.72 -12.69
N SER A 126 3.45 -9.41 -12.54
CA SER A 126 4.48 -10.36 -12.08
C SER A 126 4.14 -10.94 -10.71
N VAL A 127 3.74 -10.10 -9.75
CA VAL A 127 3.28 -10.54 -8.42
C VAL A 127 2.06 -11.44 -8.54
N SER A 128 1.07 -11.08 -9.36
CA SER A 128 -0.13 -11.90 -9.55
C SER A 128 0.19 -13.28 -10.14
N MET A 129 1.07 -13.33 -11.15
CA MET A 129 1.52 -14.59 -11.75
C MET A 129 2.35 -15.44 -10.77
N ASN A 130 3.30 -14.84 -10.05
CA ASN A 130 4.19 -15.55 -9.12
C ASN A 130 3.46 -16.07 -7.88
N SER A 131 2.47 -15.32 -7.40
CA SER A 131 1.62 -15.74 -6.29
C SER A 131 0.59 -16.79 -6.71
N GLY A 132 0.15 -16.76 -7.97
CA GLY A 132 -1.03 -17.50 -8.44
C GLY A 132 -2.36 -16.88 -7.98
N PHE A 133 -2.32 -15.66 -7.41
CA PHE A 133 -3.48 -15.00 -6.82
C PHE A 133 -3.67 -13.58 -7.36
N PRO A 134 -4.89 -13.03 -7.25
CA PRO A 134 -5.13 -11.65 -7.68
C PRO A 134 -4.33 -10.65 -6.85
N VAL A 135 -3.83 -9.61 -7.49
CA VAL A 135 -3.28 -8.43 -6.81
C VAL A 135 -4.40 -7.42 -6.57
N THR A 136 -4.51 -6.96 -5.34
CA THR A 136 -5.39 -5.86 -4.94
C THR A 136 -4.64 -4.54 -5.05
N ILE A 137 -5.31 -3.50 -5.53
CA ILE A 137 -4.85 -2.11 -5.46
C ILE A 137 -5.90 -1.35 -4.66
N PHE A 138 -5.50 -0.76 -3.54
CA PHE A 138 -6.40 -0.10 -2.61
C PHE A 138 -5.98 1.34 -2.38
N LEU A 139 -6.90 2.26 -2.63
CA LEU A 139 -6.72 3.70 -2.47
C LEU A 139 -7.57 4.20 -1.30
N LYS A 140 -6.95 5.00 -0.44
CA LYS A 140 -7.62 5.71 0.66
C LYS A 140 -7.38 7.20 0.49
N ALA A 141 -8.44 8.00 0.42
CA ALA A 141 -8.34 9.45 0.34
C ALA A 141 -8.77 10.10 1.66
N TYR A 142 -7.99 11.05 2.16
CA TYR A 142 -8.28 11.83 3.36
C TYR A 142 -8.24 13.31 3.03
N GLU A 143 -9.22 14.08 3.51
CA GLU A 143 -9.20 15.55 3.39
C GLU A 143 -8.01 16.13 4.16
N PHE A 144 -7.43 17.23 3.67
CA PHE A 144 -6.22 17.86 4.24
C PHE A 144 -6.25 18.14 5.75
N ASN A 145 -7.43 18.30 6.34
CA ASN A 145 -7.65 18.57 7.76
C ASN A 145 -8.01 17.31 8.59
N ARG A 146 -8.01 16.13 7.96
CA ARG A 146 -8.36 14.83 8.55
C ARG A 146 -7.29 13.77 8.29
N ILE A 147 -6.06 14.20 8.04
CA ILE A 147 -4.91 13.32 7.85
C ILE A 147 -4.57 12.67 9.19
N HIS A 148 -4.42 11.35 9.17
CA HIS A 148 -4.11 10.55 10.35
C HIS A 148 -2.62 10.66 10.70
N GLU A 149 -2.30 10.64 12.00
CA GLU A 149 -0.92 10.72 12.50
C GLU A 149 -0.47 9.38 13.09
N PRO A 150 0.82 9.02 12.94
CA PRO A 150 1.39 7.85 13.61
C PRO A 150 1.08 7.83 15.11
N ASP A 151 1.01 6.64 15.68
CA ASP A 151 0.65 6.41 17.09
C ASP A 151 -0.77 6.88 17.52
N LYS A 152 -1.61 7.34 16.58
CA LYS A 152 -3.03 7.62 16.81
C LYS A 152 -3.91 6.58 16.13
N GLU A 153 -5.18 6.55 16.50
CA GLU A 153 -6.19 5.75 15.82
C GLU A 153 -6.41 6.33 14.41
N SER A 154 -6.27 5.49 13.39
CA SER A 154 -6.50 5.92 12.00
C SER A 154 -7.99 6.20 11.80
N GLY A 155 -8.31 7.43 11.38
CA GLY A 155 -9.67 7.79 11.00
C GLY A 155 -10.18 6.99 9.79
N ILE A 156 -11.50 6.95 9.62
CA ILE A 156 -12.12 6.43 8.40
C ILE A 156 -11.78 7.39 7.25
N PRO A 157 -11.26 6.89 6.11
CA PRO A 157 -10.98 7.74 4.95
C PRO A 157 -12.26 8.40 4.43
N PHE A 158 -12.09 9.58 3.83
CA PHE A 158 -13.18 10.31 3.19
C PHE A 158 -13.76 9.56 1.99
N ASP A 159 -12.90 8.84 1.25
CA ASP A 159 -13.31 7.97 0.15
C ASP A 159 -12.34 6.78 0.03
N SER A 160 -12.80 5.69 -0.57
CA SER A 160 -12.00 4.49 -0.78
C SER A 160 -12.35 3.79 -2.08
N LEU A 161 -11.36 3.19 -2.72
CA LEU A 161 -11.49 2.51 -4.02
C LEU A 161 -10.57 1.30 -4.05
N GLU A 162 -11.10 0.15 -4.44
CA GLU A 162 -10.34 -1.09 -4.55
C GLU A 162 -10.47 -1.65 -5.97
N PHE A 163 -9.33 -1.90 -6.61
CA PHE A 163 -9.24 -2.67 -7.84
C PHE A 163 -8.61 -4.03 -7.57
N ARG A 164 -8.86 -4.95 -8.49
CA ARG A 164 -8.20 -6.25 -8.56
C ARG A 164 -7.64 -6.48 -9.96
N LEU A 165 -6.46 -7.09 -9.98
CA LEU A 165 -5.79 -7.60 -11.15
C LEU A 165 -5.73 -9.13 -11.00
N ASP A 166 -6.57 -9.84 -11.75
CA ASP A 166 -6.52 -11.30 -11.77
C ASP A 166 -5.43 -11.78 -12.74
N PRO A 167 -4.73 -12.89 -12.45
CA PRO A 167 -3.65 -13.39 -13.31
C PRO A 167 -4.14 -13.81 -14.71
N ASN A 168 -5.45 -14.06 -14.84
CA ASN A 168 -6.09 -14.56 -16.06
C ASN A 168 -7.01 -13.52 -16.72
N LYS A 169 -7.03 -12.27 -16.26
CA LYS A 169 -7.86 -11.22 -16.86
C LYS A 169 -7.00 -10.06 -17.34
N GLU A 170 -7.46 -9.43 -18.41
CA GLU A 170 -6.87 -8.20 -18.89
C GLU A 170 -7.35 -7.02 -18.04
N GLY A 171 -6.38 -6.27 -17.51
CA GLY A 171 -6.61 -5.02 -16.81
C GLY A 171 -7.23 -5.16 -15.42
N LEU A 172 -7.47 -3.99 -14.83
CA LEU A 172 -8.05 -3.82 -13.51
C LEU A 172 -9.57 -3.90 -13.56
N HIS A 173 -10.15 -4.50 -12.53
CA HIS A 173 -11.59 -4.44 -12.28
C HIS A 173 -11.87 -3.90 -10.87
N ALA A 174 -12.84 -3.00 -10.76
CA ALA A 174 -13.20 -2.40 -9.48
C ALA A 174 -13.95 -3.43 -8.59
N ALA A 175 -13.36 -3.78 -7.45
CA ALA A 175 -14.00 -4.58 -6.40
C ALA A 175 -14.79 -3.70 -5.41
N LEU A 176 -14.32 -2.46 -5.19
CA LEU A 176 -15.02 -1.42 -4.44
C LEU A 176 -14.91 -0.12 -5.23
N ARG A 177 -16.03 0.52 -5.57
CA ARG A 177 -16.02 1.77 -6.35
C ARG A 177 -15.93 2.98 -5.43
N GLY A 178 -15.05 3.93 -5.78
CA GLY A 178 -15.00 5.24 -5.16
C GLY A 178 -16.29 6.01 -5.40
N SER A 179 -16.77 6.72 -4.37
CA SER A 179 -18.09 7.36 -4.38
C SER A 179 -18.02 8.89 -4.33
N LYS A 180 -16.86 9.45 -3.99
CA LYS A 180 -16.59 10.88 -3.84
C LYS A 180 -15.44 11.28 -4.79
N ILE A 181 -14.31 11.71 -4.25
CA ILE A 181 -13.17 12.19 -5.02
C ILE A 181 -12.54 11.09 -5.88
N LEU A 182 -12.51 9.84 -5.37
CA LEU A 182 -11.97 8.68 -6.09
C LEU A 182 -12.94 8.14 -7.15
N LYS A 183 -14.17 8.68 -7.25
CA LYS A 183 -15.12 8.28 -8.31
C LYS A 183 -14.52 8.46 -9.70
N GLN A 184 -13.67 9.47 -9.88
CA GLN A 184 -13.00 9.78 -11.14
C GLN A 184 -12.05 8.66 -11.59
N VAL A 185 -11.49 7.90 -10.65
CA VAL A 185 -10.52 6.84 -10.91
C VAL A 185 -11.21 5.51 -11.24
N ASN A 186 -12.50 5.34 -10.95
CA ASN A 186 -13.25 4.08 -11.11
C ASN A 186 -13.18 3.40 -12.49
N ALA A 187 -12.88 4.15 -13.55
CA ALA A 187 -12.81 3.64 -14.92
C ALA A 187 -11.40 3.25 -15.36
N SER A 188 -10.39 3.43 -14.51
CA SER A 188 -9.00 3.10 -14.81
C SER A 188 -8.86 1.61 -15.11
N ARG A 189 -8.21 1.29 -16.22
CA ARG A 189 -7.95 -0.07 -16.69
C ARG A 189 -6.61 -0.62 -16.22
N ASP A 190 -5.71 0.26 -15.80
CA ASP A 190 -4.38 -0.04 -15.31
C ASP A 190 -3.91 1.04 -14.31
N VAL A 191 -2.75 0.82 -13.69
CA VAL A 191 -2.15 1.76 -12.73
C VAL A 191 -1.65 3.01 -13.45
N ALA A 192 -1.21 2.90 -14.72
CA ALA A 192 -0.83 4.05 -15.53
C ALA A 192 -1.97 5.06 -15.73
N GLU A 193 -3.17 4.62 -16.12
CA GLU A 193 -4.36 5.43 -16.26
C GLU A 193 -4.76 6.08 -14.92
N MET A 194 -4.69 5.31 -13.83
CA MET A 194 -4.92 5.82 -12.48
C MET A 194 -3.94 6.95 -12.15
N ALA A 195 -2.63 6.74 -12.39
CA ALA A 195 -1.60 7.73 -12.12
C ALA A 195 -1.77 8.99 -12.97
N ASN A 196 -2.21 8.87 -14.23
CA ASN A 196 -2.55 10.03 -15.06
C ASN A 196 -3.71 10.82 -14.45
N ILE A 197 -4.78 10.16 -14.00
CA ILE A 197 -5.92 10.85 -13.37
C ILE A 197 -5.50 11.54 -12.07
N LEU A 198 -4.69 10.88 -11.24
CA LEU A 198 -4.22 11.43 -9.96
C LEU A 198 -3.30 12.65 -10.16
N ASP A 199 -2.47 12.66 -11.21
CA ASP A 199 -1.54 13.76 -11.50
C ASP A 199 -2.22 14.95 -12.22
N ASP A 200 -3.16 14.68 -13.12
CA ASP A 200 -3.76 15.73 -13.97
C ASP A 200 -4.83 16.57 -13.25
N LYS A 201 -5.42 16.05 -12.16
CA LYS A 201 -6.60 16.62 -11.51
C LYS A 201 -6.23 17.41 -10.26
N LYS A 202 -6.34 18.75 -10.35
CA LYS A 202 -6.09 19.69 -9.24
C LYS A 202 -6.93 19.44 -8.00
N GLU A 203 -8.04 18.72 -8.10
CA GLU A 203 -8.83 18.40 -6.91
C GLU A 203 -8.05 17.51 -5.92
N PHE A 204 -7.12 16.67 -6.39
CA PHE A 204 -6.31 15.81 -5.52
C PHE A 204 -5.26 16.57 -4.71
N SER A 205 -4.94 17.81 -5.08
CA SER A 205 -4.04 18.71 -4.34
C SER A 205 -4.44 18.91 -2.87
N PHE A 206 -5.72 18.71 -2.54
CA PHE A 206 -6.30 18.85 -1.19
C PHE A 206 -6.48 17.53 -0.45
N PHE A 207 -6.04 16.41 -1.03
CA PHE A 207 -6.23 15.09 -0.46
C PHE A 207 -4.89 14.41 -0.21
N TRP A 208 -4.75 13.86 0.98
CA TRP A 208 -3.78 12.82 1.25
C TRP A 208 -4.29 11.51 0.66
N ILE A 209 -3.46 10.82 -0.12
CA ILE A 209 -3.85 9.55 -0.76
C ILE A 209 -2.83 8.47 -0.44
N ASP A 210 -3.30 7.40 0.19
CA ASP A 210 -2.49 6.17 0.31
C ASP A 210 -2.80 5.27 -0.87
N VAL A 211 -1.77 4.77 -1.55
CA VAL A 211 -1.88 3.75 -2.59
C VAL A 211 -1.16 2.49 -2.11
N MET A 212 -1.92 1.40 -1.98
CA MET A 212 -1.44 0.12 -1.50
C MET A 212 -1.65 -0.93 -2.59
N ILE A 213 -0.62 -1.68 -2.98
CA ILE A 213 -0.68 -2.70 -4.03
C ILE A 213 -0.11 -4.01 -3.49
N GLY A 214 -0.89 -5.09 -3.45
CA GLY A 214 -0.41 -6.34 -2.85
C GLY A 214 -1.34 -7.53 -3.00
N VAL A 215 -1.08 -8.58 -2.24
CA VAL A 215 -1.90 -9.79 -2.19
C VAL A 215 -2.58 -9.93 -0.83
N LEU A 216 -3.79 -10.49 -0.88
CA LEU A 216 -4.60 -10.78 0.31
C LEU A 216 -4.37 -12.23 0.75
N LEU A 217 -4.32 -12.46 2.05
CA LEU A 217 -4.22 -13.77 2.68
C LEU A 217 -5.19 -13.86 3.87
N HIS A 218 -5.66 -15.06 4.19
CA HIS A 218 -6.27 -15.31 5.48
C HIS A 218 -5.20 -15.36 6.59
N TYR A 219 -5.55 -14.91 7.79
CA TYR A 219 -4.76 -15.25 8.98
C TYR A 219 -4.98 -16.73 9.35
N LYS A 220 -4.05 -17.30 10.09
CA LYS A 220 -4.09 -18.67 10.58
C LYS A 220 -5.40 -19.00 11.31
N GLY A 221 -5.95 -20.18 11.03
CA GLY A 221 -7.12 -20.73 11.73
C GLY A 221 -8.41 -20.67 10.92
N THR A 222 -8.31 -20.46 9.61
CA THR A 222 -9.42 -20.39 8.65
C THR A 222 -9.62 -21.66 7.82
N ASN A 223 -8.88 -22.75 8.13
CA ASN A 223 -8.98 -24.10 7.55
C ASN A 223 -8.69 -24.15 6.03
N GLN A 224 -7.44 -23.92 5.61
CA GLN A 224 -7.02 -24.18 4.23
C GLN A 224 -5.73 -25.02 4.11
N ASP A 225 -5.62 -25.75 2.99
CA ASP A 225 -4.54 -26.73 2.73
C ASP A 225 -3.20 -26.09 2.29
N SER A 226 -3.17 -24.78 1.99
CA SER A 226 -1.95 -24.06 1.60
C SER A 226 -1.65 -22.89 2.53
N GLU A 227 -0.68 -23.08 3.43
CA GLU A 227 -0.20 -22.04 4.35
C GLU A 227 1.06 -21.35 3.81
N TRP A 228 1.03 -20.03 3.71
CA TRP A 228 2.21 -19.21 3.41
C TRP A 228 2.92 -18.80 4.70
N GLY A 229 4.21 -19.09 4.76
CA GLY A 229 5.11 -18.59 5.79
C GLY A 229 5.75 -17.25 5.42
N ALA A 230 6.73 -16.84 6.24
CA ALA A 230 7.51 -15.63 6.01
C ALA A 230 8.25 -15.67 4.66
N GLU A 231 8.77 -16.84 4.28
CA GLU A 231 9.47 -17.05 3.03
C GLU A 231 8.56 -16.90 1.81
N GLU A 232 7.38 -17.54 1.82
CA GLU A 232 6.42 -17.44 0.73
C GLU A 232 5.91 -16.01 0.58
N ILE A 233 5.51 -15.34 1.66
CA ILE A 233 5.06 -13.95 1.61
C ILE A 233 6.19 -13.06 1.09
N TRP A 234 7.43 -13.27 1.55
CA TRP A 234 8.55 -12.50 1.05
C TRP A 234 8.74 -12.66 -0.47
N HIS A 235 8.93 -13.87 -0.99
CA HIS A 235 9.26 -14.04 -2.40
C HIS A 235 8.07 -13.81 -3.34
N LYS A 236 6.85 -14.13 -2.91
CA LYS A 236 5.66 -14.04 -3.77
C LYS A 236 4.96 -12.68 -3.71
N ALA A 237 5.01 -11.98 -2.57
CA ALA A 237 4.26 -10.74 -2.36
C ALA A 237 5.14 -9.49 -2.24
N LEU A 238 6.28 -9.57 -1.56
CA LEU A 238 7.03 -8.39 -1.11
C LEU A 238 8.28 -8.11 -1.93
N LYS A 239 9.17 -9.10 -2.08
CA LYS A 239 10.44 -9.01 -2.79
C LYS A 239 10.32 -8.43 -4.21
N PRO A 240 9.30 -8.77 -5.02
CA PRO A 240 9.18 -8.20 -6.36
C PRO A 240 9.14 -6.66 -6.35
N TRP A 241 8.63 -6.04 -5.29
CA TRP A 241 8.54 -4.59 -5.16
C TRP A 241 9.83 -3.90 -4.69
N LEU A 242 10.89 -4.63 -4.35
CA LEU A 242 12.16 -4.02 -3.89
C LEU A 242 12.75 -2.94 -4.81
N PRO A 243 12.67 -3.03 -6.15
CA PRO A 243 13.13 -1.96 -7.03
C PRO A 243 12.40 -0.61 -6.81
N PHE A 244 11.21 -0.65 -6.19
CA PHE A 244 10.35 0.48 -5.88
C PHE A 244 10.52 0.98 -4.43
N VAL A 245 11.46 0.42 -3.66
CA VAL A 245 11.69 0.72 -2.24
C VAL A 245 13.08 1.33 -2.09
N ARG A 246 13.16 2.67 -2.15
CA ARG A 246 14.40 3.45 -2.09
C ARG A 246 14.12 4.88 -1.67
#